data_AF-A0A7C7JW92-F1
#
_entry.id   AF-A0A7C7JW92-F1
#
_cell.length_a   1.000
_cell.length_b   1.000
_cell.length_c   1.000
_cell.angle_alpha   90.00
_cell.angle_beta   90.00
_cell.angle_gamma   90.00
#
_symmetry.space_group_name_H-M   'P 1'
#
loop_
_entity.id
_entity.type
_entity.pdbx_description
1 polymer ?
#
loop_
_entity_poly.entity_id
_entity_poly.type
_entity_poly.pdbx_seq_one_letter_code
_entity_poly.pdbx_strand_id
1 'polypeptide(L)' 'GNHIYEIDEFFDDNEGLVLAEIELNTEDEVFEKPNWLGNEVTGDIRYYNSQLSNQPFKTWK' A
#
# COMPACT_ATOMS: atom_id res chain seq x y z
N GLY A 1 8.70 10.38 12.24
CA GLY A 1 9.65 10.77 11.17
C GLY A 1 9.09 11.98 10.43
N ASN A 2 9.89 12.55 9.53
CA ASN A 2 9.47 13.66 8.65
C ASN A 2 8.81 13.15 7.35
N HIS A 3 8.68 11.84 7.19
CA HIS A 3 8.06 11.22 6.03
C HIS A 3 6.56 11.44 6.00
N ILE A 4 6.03 11.66 4.81
CA ILE A 4 4.61 11.76 4.54
C ILE A 4 4.12 10.36 4.19
N TYR A 5 2.99 9.99 4.78
CA TYR A 5 2.30 8.75 4.49
C TYR A 5 0.94 9.07 3.88
N GLU A 6 0.64 8.51 2.72
CA GLU A 6 -0.69 8.50 2.13
C GLU A 6 -1.36 7.17 2.51
N ILE A 7 -2.53 7.25 3.14
CA ILE A 7 -3.27 6.09 3.63
C ILE A 7 -4.59 6.00 2.88
N ASP A 8 -4.75 4.94 2.09
CA ASP A 8 -5.95 4.66 1.33
C ASP A 8 -6.74 3.52 1.96
N GLU A 9 -8.00 3.80 2.30
CA GLU A 9 -8.97 2.80 2.68
C GLU A 9 -9.88 2.50 1.48
N PHE A 10 -9.88 1.23 1.05
CA PHE A 10 -10.66 0.80 -0.09
C PHE A 10 -12.02 0.26 0.34
N PHE A 11 -13.02 0.44 -0.51
CA PHE A 11 -14.41 0.04 -0.28
C PHE A 11 -14.91 -0.93 -1.37
N ASP A 12 -16.18 -1.35 -1.26
CA ASP A 12 -16.86 -2.28 -2.17
C ASP A 12 -16.08 -3.60 -2.35
N ASP A 13 -15.73 -3.96 -3.59
CA ASP A 13 -15.03 -5.20 -3.91
C ASP A 13 -13.56 -5.21 -3.40
N ASN A 14 -13.06 -4.06 -2.94
CA ASN A 14 -11.75 -3.92 -2.30
C ASN A 14 -11.83 -3.70 -0.78
N GLU A 15 -13.03 -3.76 -0.19
CA GLU A 15 -13.23 -3.55 1.25
C GLU A 15 -12.39 -4.50 2.12
N GLY A 16 -11.77 -3.94 3.15
CA GLY A 16 -10.84 -4.62 4.06
C GLY A 16 -9.37 -4.46 3.67
N LEU A 17 -9.09 -3.89 2.50
CA LEU A 17 -7.75 -3.47 2.10
C LEU A 17 -7.49 -2.03 2.57
N VAL A 18 -6.38 -1.85 3.28
CA VAL A 18 -5.82 -0.54 3.60
C VAL A 18 -4.39 -0.53 3.10
N LEU A 19 -4.05 0.45 2.26
CA LEU A 19 -2.69 0.64 1.75
C LEU A 19 -2.09 1.92 2.32
N ALA A 20 -0.78 1.86 2.55
CA ALA A 20 -0.01 2.99 3.02
C ALA A 20 1.19 3.16 2.09
N GLU A 21 1.28 4.30 1.43
CA GLU A 21 2.43 4.69 0.61
C GLU A 21 3.26 5.72 1.37
N ILE A 22 4.58 5.56 1.34
CA ILE A 22 5.53 6.46 2.00
C ILE A 22 6.34 7.19 0.93
N GLU A 23 6.39 8.51 1.04
CA GLU A 23 7.23 9.33 0.16
C GLU A 23 8.67 9.39 0.70
N LEU A 24 9.61 8.95 -0.13
CA LEU A 24 11.06 8.95 0.13
C LEU A 24 11.75 9.92 -0.83
N ASN A 25 12.83 10.57 -0.37
CA ASN A 25 13.65 11.44 -1.21
C ASN A 25 14.47 10.64 -2.23
N THR A 26 14.83 9.41 -1.89
CA THR A 26 15.55 8.46 -2.74
C THR A 26 15.07 7.03 -2.48
N GLU A 27 15.13 6.16 -3.48
CA GLU A 27 14.71 4.76 -3.37
C GLU A 27 15.43 3.99 -2.25
N ASP A 28 16.73 4.28 -2.03
CA ASP A 28 17.55 3.65 -0.98
C ASP A 28 17.48 4.37 0.38
N GLU A 29 16.55 5.32 0.57
CA GLU A 29 16.44 6.05 1.82
C GLU A 29 16.03 5.11 2.96
N VAL A 30 16.87 5.01 3.99
CA VAL A 30 16.55 4.23 5.19
C VAL A 30 15.57 5.01 6.06
N PHE A 31 14.45 4.38 6.42
CA PHE A 31 13.49 4.92 7.37
C PHE A 31 13.13 3.90 8.44
N GLU A 32 12.72 4.38 9.61
CA GLU A 32 12.20 3.51 10.66
C GLU A 32 10.75 3.14 10.35
N LYS A 33 10.51 1.86 10.04
CA LYS A 33 9.17 1.33 9.79
C LYS A 33 8.30 1.44 11.06
N PRO A 34 7.22 2.24 11.07
CA PRO A 34 6.32 2.30 12.22
C PRO A 34 5.58 0.98 12.45
N ASN A 35 5.26 0.66 13.71
CA ASN A 35 4.59 -0.59 14.09
C ASN A 35 3.17 -0.76 13.51
N TRP A 36 2.54 0.32 13.04
CA TRP A 36 1.21 0.27 12.44
C TRP A 36 1.25 -0.13 10.96
N LEU A 37 2.41 -0.06 10.29
CA LEU A 37 2.56 -0.56 8.94
C LEU A 37 2.55 -2.09 8.93
N GLY A 38 1.70 -2.65 8.08
CA GLY A 38 1.60 -4.08 7.83
C GLY A 38 2.76 -4.61 6.99
N ASN A 39 2.47 -5.60 6.14
CA ASN A 39 3.48 -6.17 5.25
C ASN A 39 3.90 -5.14 4.18
N GLU A 40 5.19 -5.15 3.85
CA GLU A 40 5.66 -4.38 2.71
C GLU A 40 5.23 -5.08 1.42
N VAL A 41 4.60 -4.33 0.52
CA VAL A 41 4.06 -4.82 -0.75
C VAL A 41 4.62 -4.05 -1.95
N THR A 42 5.69 -3.29 -1.74
CA THR A 42 6.42 -2.57 -2.79
C THR A 42 6.81 -3.54 -3.91
N GLY A 43 6.46 -3.19 -5.15
CA GLY A 43 6.73 -4.04 -6.33
C GLY A 43 5.76 -5.21 -6.53
N ASP A 44 4.85 -5.50 -5.59
CA ASP A 44 3.79 -6.48 -5.81
C ASP A 44 2.67 -5.84 -6.63
N ILE A 45 2.68 -6.16 -7.92
CA ILE A 45 1.76 -5.60 -8.91
C ILE A 45 0.29 -5.74 -8.52
N ARG A 46 -0.09 -6.74 -7.72
CA ARG A 46 -1.48 -6.98 -7.33
C ARG A 46 -2.06 -5.77 -6.59
N TYR A 47 -1.25 -5.10 -5.78
CA TYR A 47 -1.65 -3.95 -4.97
C TYR A 47 -1.67 -2.63 -5.75
N TYR A 48 -1.27 -2.62 -7.01
CA TYR A 48 -1.32 -1.40 -7.81
C TYR A 48 -2.77 -1.02 -8.10
N ASN A 49 -3.11 0.27 -8.06
CA ASN A 49 -4.47 0.74 -8.34
C ASN A 49 -5.02 0.27 -9.70
N SER A 50 -4.16 0.14 -10.70
CA SER A 50 -4.53 -0.40 -12.01
C SER A 50 -4.81 -1.90 -12.00
N GLN A 51 -4.22 -2.68 -11.08
CA GLN A 51 -4.54 -4.09 -10.89
C GLN A 51 -5.74 -4.27 -9.98
N LEU A 52 -5.88 -3.50 -8.91
CA LEU A 52 -7.06 -3.52 -8.04
C LEU A 52 -8.37 -3.20 -8.79
N SER A 53 -8.31 -2.36 -9.83
CA SER A 53 -9.47 -2.09 -10.69
C SER A 53 -9.81 -3.24 -11.64
N ASN A 54 -8.82 -4.06 -12.02
CA ASN A 54 -9.00 -5.19 -12.93
C ASN A 54 -9.36 -6.48 -12.17
N GLN A 55 -8.70 -6.72 -11.04
CA GLN A 55 -8.89 -7.87 -10.16
C GLN A 55 -9.03 -7.38 -8.71
N PRO A 56 -10.26 -7.15 -8.24
CA PRO A 56 -10.48 -6.63 -6.89
C PRO A 56 -9.96 -7.55 -5.79
N PHE A 57 -9.56 -6.98 -4.67
CA PHE A 57 -8.97 -7.65 -3.51
C PHE A 57 -9.79 -8.85 -3.01
N LYS A 58 -11.13 -8.73 -2.95
CA LYS A 58 -12.00 -9.84 -2.54
C LYS A 58 -11.96 -11.05 -3.47
N THR A 59 -11.41 -10.91 -4.68
CA THR A 59 -11.27 -12.00 -5.67
C THR A 59 -9.92 -12.71 -5.60
N TRP A 60 -9.00 -12.22 -4.76
CA TRP A 60 -7.68 -12.83 -4.59
C TRP A 60 -7.82 -14.15 -3.83
N LYS A 61 -7.05 -15.16 -4.24
CA LYS A 61 -7.04 -16.50 -3.63
C LYS A 61 -5.88 -16.68 -2.67
#